data_AF-A0A414PMR0-F1
#
_entry.id   AF-A0A414PMR0-F1
#
_cell.length_a   1.000
_cell.length_b   1.000
_cell.length_c   1.000
_cell.angle_alpha   90.00
_cell.angle_beta   90.00
_cell.angle_gamma   90.00
#
_symmetry.space_group_name_H-M   'P 1'
#
loop_
_entity.id
_entity.type
_entity.pdbx_description
1 polymer ?
#
loop_
_entity_poly.entity_id
_entity_poly.type
_entity_poly.pdbx_seq_one_letter_code
_entity_poly.pdbx_strand_id
1 'polypeptide(L)' 'ARHTWATLAFMSSVDMSVIAQALGHTDVKTTRIYVEDIGNGKQNSANKKLLNEVLRKRSSVQE' A
#
# COMPACT_ATOMS: atom_id res chain seq x y z
N ALA A 1 -17.69 3.73 1.04
CA ALA A 1 -18.04 3.33 2.43
C ALA A 1 -17.38 2.00 2.82
N ARG A 2 -17.81 0.83 2.32
CA ARG A 2 -17.17 -0.47 2.65
C ARG A 2 -15.71 -0.56 2.20
N HIS A 3 -15.42 -0.07 0.99
CA HIS A 3 -14.04 -0.01 0.47
C HIS A 3 -13.10 0.81 1.35
N THR A 4 -13.48 2.06 1.60
CA THR A 4 -12.75 2.99 2.46
C THR A 4 -12.52 2.44 3.87
N TRP A 5 -13.52 1.82 4.49
CA TRP A 5 -13.39 1.25 5.84
C TRP A 5 -12.39 0.09 5.88
N ALA A 6 -12.48 -0.85 4.92
CA ALA A 6 -11.57 -1.99 4.85
C ALA A 6 -10.11 -1.55 4.65
N THR A 7 -9.90 -0.55 3.78
CA THR A 7 -8.58 0.05 3.55
C THR A 7 -8.02 0.69 4.82
N LEU A 8 -8.82 1.47 5.55
CA LEU A 8 -8.38 2.13 6.79
C LEU A 8 -8.12 1.13 7.92
N ALA A 9 -8.93 0.08 8.03
CA ALA A 9 -8.74 -1.00 8.99
C ALA A 9 -7.42 -1.74 8.72
N PHE A 10 -7.14 -2.07 7.47
CA PHE A 10 -5.88 -2.70 7.07
C PHE A 10 -4.67 -1.78 7.34
N MET A 11 -4.78 -0.49 7.02
CA MET A 11 -3.73 0.50 7.34
C MET A 11 -3.49 0.67 8.85
N SER A 12 -4.50 0.35 9.67
CA SER A 12 -4.40 0.35 11.14
C SER A 12 -3.88 -0.99 11.68
N SER A 13 -3.32 -1.84 10.82
CA SER A 13 -2.77 -3.17 11.15
C SER A 13 -3.82 -4.17 11.66
N VAL A 14 -5.10 -4.00 11.31
CA VAL A 14 -6.12 -5.02 11.57
C VAL A 14 -5.92 -6.18 10.61
N ASP A 15 -5.93 -7.41 11.13
CA ASP A 15 -5.77 -8.62 10.34
C ASP A 15 -6.81 -8.75 9.22
N MET A 16 -6.35 -9.20 8.06
CA MET A 16 -7.19 -9.36 6.87
C MET A 16 -8.37 -10.33 7.10
N SER A 17 -8.19 -11.34 7.95
CA SER A 17 -9.23 -12.29 8.34
C SER A 17 -10.36 -11.62 9.12
N VAL A 18 -10.02 -10.71 10.03
CA VAL A 18 -10.98 -9.91 10.83
C VAL A 18 -11.75 -8.95 9.93
N ILE A 19 -11.06 -8.29 9.01
CA ILE A 19 -11.69 -7.38 8.03
C ILE A 19 -12.64 -8.16 7.12
N ALA A 20 -12.23 -9.33 6.63
CA ALA A 20 -13.07 -10.18 5.79
C ALA A 20 -14.34 -10.64 6.53
N GLN A 21 -14.21 -11.07 7.78
CA GLN A 21 -15.33 -11.50 8.62
C GLN A 21 -16.30 -10.35 8.92
N ALA A 22 -15.78 -9.14 9.23
CA ALA A 22 -16.59 -7.95 9.47
C ALA A 22 -17.38 -7.49 8.22
N LEU A 23 -16.88 -7.81 7.02
CA LEU A 23 -17.57 -7.55 5.76
C LEU A 23 -18.55 -8.68 5.37
N GLY A 24 -18.62 -9.77 6.14
CA GLY A 24 -19.45 -10.94 5.84
C GLY A 24 -18.88 -11.82 4.71
N HIS A 25 -17.59 -11.71 4.41
CA HIS A 25 -16.93 -12.54 3.41
C HIS A 25 -16.41 -13.84 4.04
N THR A 26 -16.77 -14.97 3.46
CA THR A 26 -16.23 -16.29 3.80
C THR A 26 -14.92 -16.62 3.08
N ASP A 27 -14.58 -15.89 2.00
CA ASP A 27 -13.32 -16.02 1.27
C ASP A 27 -12.55 -14.69 1.25
N VAL A 28 -11.31 -14.73 1.76
CA VAL A 28 -10.38 -13.59 1.87
C VAL A 28 -9.94 -13.08 0.49
N LYS A 29 -10.06 -13.89 -0.58
CA LYS A 29 -9.74 -13.46 -1.95
C LYS A 29 -10.53 -12.22 -2.37
N THR A 30 -11.80 -12.11 -1.98
CA THR A 30 -12.65 -10.95 -2.28
C THR A 30 -12.21 -9.69 -1.53
N THR A 31 -11.61 -9.85 -0.34
CA THR A 31 -11.08 -8.75 0.49
C THR A 31 -9.74 -8.21 -0.05
N ARG A 32 -9.00 -8.96 -0.86
CA ARG A 32 -7.72 -8.52 -1.43
C ARG A 32 -7.86 -7.33 -2.38
N ILE A 33 -8.96 -7.27 -3.13
CA ILE A 33 -9.30 -6.16 -4.05
C ILE A 33 -9.45 -4.82 -3.29
N TYR A 34 -9.76 -4.87 -1.99
CA TYR A 34 -9.91 -3.68 -1.14
C TYR A 34 -8.56 -3.09 -0.70
N VAL A 35 -7.49 -3.87 -0.84
CA VAL A 35 -6.13 -3.56 -0.37
C VAL A 35 -5.17 -3.36 -1.53
N GLU A 36 -5.50 -3.83 -2.74
CA GLU A 36 -4.69 -3.59 -3.94
C GLU A 36 -4.52 -2.10 -4.29
N ASP A 37 -5.40 -1.22 -3.82
CA ASP A 37 -5.26 0.24 -4.01
C ASP A 37 -4.30 0.91 -2.98
N ILE A 38 -3.76 0.15 -2.02
CA ILE A 38 -2.89 0.67 -0.94
C ILE A 38 -1.45 0.92 -1.42
N GLY A 39 -1.08 0.38 -2.58
CA GLY A 39 0.30 0.37 -3.06
C GLY A 39 0.81 1.63 -3.75
N ASN A 40 -0.04 2.48 -4.34
CA ASN A 40 0.48 3.38 -5.37
C ASN A 40 0.89 4.78 -4.90
N GLY A 41 0.47 5.22 -3.71
CA GLY A 41 0.82 6.57 -3.21
C GLY A 41 2.17 6.61 -2.48
N LYS A 42 2.27 5.87 -1.37
CA LYS A 42 3.45 5.91 -0.49
C LYS A 42 4.66 5.18 -1.09
N GLN A 43 4.45 4.03 -1.74
CA GLN A 43 5.53 3.30 -2.41
C GLN A 43 6.09 4.11 -3.59
N ASN A 44 5.24 4.77 -4.38
CA ASN A 44 5.68 5.62 -5.47
C ASN A 44 6.45 6.86 -4.96
N SER A 45 6.02 7.44 -3.84
CA SER A 45 6.77 8.51 -3.17
C SER A 45 8.15 8.06 -2.68
N ALA A 46 8.23 6.88 -2.06
CA ALA A 46 9.49 6.30 -1.61
C ALA A 46 10.43 5.97 -2.78
N ASN A 47 9.90 5.35 -3.85
CA ASN A 47 10.65 5.04 -5.06
C ASN A 47 11.16 6.32 -5.74
N LYS A 48 10.33 7.37 -5.82
CA LYS A 48 10.73 8.66 -6.40
C LYS A 48 11.86 9.33 -5.60
N LYS A 49 11.82 9.26 -4.26
CA LYS A 49 12.90 9.76 -3.40
C LYS A 49 14.20 9.00 -3.62
N LEU A 50 14.16 7.67 -3.61
CA LEU A 50 15.33 6.82 -3.85
C LEU A 50 15.96 7.06 -5.22
N LEU A 51 15.15 7.14 -6.28
CA LEU A 51 15.62 7.42 -7.64
C LEU A 51 16.31 8.79 -7.71
N ASN A 52 15.74 9.83 -7.11
CA ASN A 52 16.36 11.16 -7.07
C ASN A 52 17.70 11.15 -6.35
N GLU A 53 17.85 10.40 -5.26
CA GLU A 53 19.12 10.28 -4.54
C GLU A 53 20.18 9.54 -5.34
N VAL A 54 19.80 8.43 -6.00
CA VAL A 54 20.70 7.64 -6.86
C VAL A 54 21.17 8.46 -8.05
N LEU A 55 20.26 9.18 -8.71
CA LEU A 55 20.58 10.05 -9.85
C LEU A 55 21.49 11.21 -9.43
N ARG A 56 21.21 11.86 -8.29
CA ARG A 56 22.06 12.93 -7.74
C ARG A 56 23.48 12.43 -7.44
N LYS A 57 23.62 11.24 -6.85
CA LYS A 57 24.94 10.66 -6.55
C LYS A 57 25.72 10.33 -7.82
N ARG A 58 25.06 9.89 -8.90
CA ARG A 58 25.72 9.65 -10.18
C ARG A 58 26.33 10.90 -10.80
N SER A 59 25.66 12.05 -10.69
CA SER A 59 26.17 13.32 -11.21
C SER A 59 27.39 13.84 -10.43
N SER A 60 27.53 13.48 -9.14
CA SER A 60 28.65 13.89 -8.29
C SER A 60 29.89 12.99 -8.40
N VAL A 61 29.79 11.85 -9.09
CA VAL A 61 30.89 10.87 -9.24
C VAL A 61 31.62 11.04 -10.59
N GLN A 62 31.18 12.00 -11.42
CA GLN A 62 31.78 12.29 -12.73
C GLN A 62 32.64 13.57 -12.78
N GLU A 63 32.94 14.20 -11.64
CA GLU A 63 33.98 15.24 -11.50
C GLU A 63 35.23 14.69 -10.81
#